data_AF-A0AB94IGU7-F1
#
_entry.id   AF-A0AB94IGU7-F1
#
_cell.length_a   1.000
_cell.length_b   1.000
_cell.length_c   1.000
_cell.angle_alpha   90.00
_cell.angle_beta   90.00
_cell.angle_gamma   90.00
#
_symmetry.space_group_name_H-M   'P 1'
#
loop_
_entity.id
_entity.type
_entity.pdbx_description
1 polymer ?
#
loop_
_entity_poly.entity_id
_entity_poly.type
_entity_poly.pdbx_seq_one_letter_code
_entity_poly.pdbx_strand_id
1 'polypeptide(L)'
;MLHKVKEFQLANRMKKVLKRHAIEIAHQIPGRIRLKSPHWKNNPHSVNQLIDKFKHEKRIFSIDYTAETGSLLITYDYSPVDHIKQLEAWVEQIESVSLEGERQ
;
A
#
# COMPACT_ATOMS: atom_id res chain seq x y z
N MET A 1 17.34 3.94 -20.35
CA MET A 1 16.05 3.37 -20.85
C MET A 1 15.54 2.23 -19.98
N LEU A 2 16.37 1.23 -19.63
CA LEU A 2 15.99 0.10 -18.77
C LEU A 2 15.35 0.50 -17.42
N HIS A 3 15.83 1.57 -16.77
CA HIS A 3 15.28 2.06 -15.51
C HIS A 3 13.80 2.48 -15.64
N LYS A 4 13.49 3.28 -16.65
CA LYS A 4 12.12 3.75 -16.96
C LYS A 4 11.17 2.60 -17.28
N VAL A 5 11.68 1.54 -17.91
CA VAL A 5 10.89 0.33 -18.21
C VAL A 5 10.53 -0.42 -16.92
N LYS A 6 11.49 -0.59 -16.00
CA LYS A 6 11.23 -1.23 -14.69
C LYS A 6 10.24 -0.42 -13.85
N GLU A 7 10.40 0.89 -13.77
CA GLU A 7 9.46 1.79 -13.09
C GLU A 7 8.04 1.65 -13.65
N PHE A 8 7.91 1.61 -14.97
CA PHE A 8 6.61 1.45 -15.63
C PHE A 8 5.99 0.07 -15.35
N GLN A 9 6.79 -1.00 -15.36
CA GLN A 9 6.33 -2.34 -15.01
C GLN A 9 5.85 -2.43 -13.57
N LEU A 10 6.62 -1.86 -12.63
CA LEU A 10 6.26 -1.79 -11.22
C LEU A 10 4.97 -0.99 -11.01
N ALA A 11 4.85 0.18 -11.63
CA ALA A 11 3.64 1.00 -11.55
C ALA A 11 2.39 0.24 -12.05
N ASN A 12 2.53 -0.53 -13.14
CA ASN A 12 1.44 -1.36 -13.65
C ASN A 12 1.09 -2.52 -12.71
N ARG A 13 2.09 -3.18 -12.11
CA ARG A 13 1.87 -4.24 -11.11
C ARG A 13 1.15 -3.66 -9.89
N MET A 14 1.67 -2.58 -9.33
CA MET A 14 1.06 -1.87 -8.20
C MET A 14 -0.40 -1.50 -8.51
N LYS A 15 -0.68 -0.92 -9.68
CA LYS A 15 -2.05 -0.58 -10.09
C LYS A 15 -2.97 -1.80 -10.12
N LYS A 16 -2.51 -2.94 -10.64
CA LYS A 16 -3.31 -4.19 -10.70
C LYS A 16 -3.60 -4.73 -9.30
N VAL A 17 -2.58 -4.77 -8.45
CA VAL A 17 -2.68 -5.28 -7.07
C VAL A 17 -3.64 -4.42 -6.27
N LEU A 18 -3.43 -3.12 -6.24
CA LEU A 18 -4.30 -2.18 -5.54
C LEU A 18 -5.76 -2.31 -6.02
N LYS A 19 -5.97 -2.39 -7.35
CA LYS A 19 -7.31 -2.58 -7.92
C LYS A 19 -7.97 -3.88 -7.46
N ARG A 20 -7.22 -5.00 -7.39
CA ARG A 20 -7.77 -6.30 -6.96
C ARG A 20 -8.30 -6.26 -5.53
N HIS A 21 -7.65 -5.51 -4.65
CA HIS A 21 -8.07 -5.35 -3.26
C HIS A 21 -8.98 -4.13 -3.04
N ALA A 22 -9.48 -3.51 -4.11
CA ALA A 22 -10.25 -2.26 -4.09
C ALA A 22 -9.58 -1.17 -3.24
N ILE A 23 -8.24 -1.05 -3.36
CA ILE A 23 -7.43 -0.02 -2.71
C ILE A 23 -7.15 1.09 -3.73
N GLU A 24 -7.33 2.33 -3.30
CA GLU A 24 -7.00 3.53 -4.07
C GLU A 24 -5.93 4.34 -3.33
N ILE A 25 -5.02 4.95 -4.09
CA ILE A 25 -4.09 5.95 -3.57
C ILE A 25 -4.83 7.29 -3.54
N ALA A 26 -5.30 7.69 -2.36
CA ALA A 26 -6.04 8.93 -2.19
C ALA A 26 -5.15 10.17 -2.19
N HIS A 27 -3.91 10.05 -1.71
CA HIS A 27 -2.92 11.12 -1.73
C HIS A 27 -1.51 10.51 -1.63
N GLN A 28 -0.56 11.04 -2.41
CA GLN A 28 0.85 10.66 -2.31
C GLN A 28 1.73 11.91 -2.39
N ILE A 29 2.57 12.08 -1.37
CA ILE A 29 3.67 13.05 -1.34
C ILE A 29 4.93 12.32 -0.85
N PRO A 30 6.13 12.89 -1.04
CA PRO A 30 7.35 12.42 -0.41
C PRO A 30 7.14 12.08 1.08
N GLY A 31 7.37 10.81 1.44
CA GLY A 31 7.30 10.30 2.82
C GLY A 31 5.90 10.04 3.37
N ARG A 32 4.84 10.28 2.58
CA ARG A 32 3.46 10.05 3.02
C ARG A 32 2.58 9.53 1.90
N ILE A 33 1.96 8.38 2.13
CA ILE A 33 0.93 7.84 1.25
C ILE A 33 -0.35 7.59 2.04
N ARG A 34 -1.48 7.99 1.47
CA ARG A 34 -2.80 7.68 2.00
C ARG A 34 -3.49 6.71 1.06
N LEU A 35 -3.77 5.53 1.57
CA LEU A 35 -4.58 4.52 0.91
C LEU A 35 -6.03 4.61 1.40
N LYS A 36 -6.96 4.22 0.55
CA LYS A 36 -8.38 4.09 0.89
C LYS A 36 -8.95 2.82 0.29
N SER A 37 -9.90 2.21 1.00
CA SER A 37 -10.76 1.18 0.42
C SER A 37 -12.16 1.30 1.00
N PRO A 38 -13.22 1.12 0.19
CA PRO A 38 -14.58 1.04 0.72
C PRO A 38 -14.75 -0.13 1.69
N HIS A 39 -14.00 -1.24 1.51
CA HIS A 39 -14.05 -2.40 2.41
C HIS A 39 -13.49 -2.12 3.79
N TRP A 40 -12.61 -1.12 3.91
CA TRP A 40 -12.01 -0.73 5.19
C TRP A 40 -12.93 0.17 6.01
N LYS A 41 -14.00 0.74 5.47
CA LYS A 41 -14.84 1.67 6.24
C LYS A 41 -15.61 0.92 7.32
N ASN A 42 -15.45 1.35 8.58
CA ASN A 42 -16.05 0.72 9.76
C ASN A 42 -15.76 -0.80 9.90
N ASN A 43 -14.71 -1.30 9.23
CA ASN A 43 -14.31 -2.70 9.27
C ASN A 43 -12.78 -2.80 9.47
N PRO A 44 -12.28 -2.62 10.70
CA PRO A 44 -10.85 -2.73 10.99
C PRO A 44 -10.27 -4.11 10.64
N HIS A 45 -11.06 -5.19 10.74
CA HIS A 45 -10.58 -6.54 10.48
C HIS A 45 -10.06 -6.70 9.05
N SER A 46 -10.74 -6.08 8.08
CA SER A 46 -10.37 -6.11 6.66
C SER A 46 -9.00 -5.47 6.34
N VAL A 47 -8.44 -4.63 7.22
CA VAL A 47 -7.17 -3.93 7.00
C VAL A 47 -6.05 -4.39 7.95
N ASN A 48 -6.39 -5.11 9.03
CA ASN A 48 -5.44 -5.53 10.06
C ASN A 48 -4.27 -6.36 9.49
N GLN A 49 -4.53 -7.28 8.56
CA GLN A 49 -3.45 -8.08 7.95
C GLN A 49 -2.43 -7.21 7.22
N LEU A 50 -2.90 -6.19 6.50
CA LEU A 50 -2.03 -5.24 5.82
C LEU A 50 -1.21 -4.42 6.81
N ILE A 51 -1.87 -3.92 7.87
CA ILE A 51 -1.22 -3.17 8.94
C ILE A 51 -0.12 -4.01 9.59
N ASP A 52 -0.41 -5.27 9.92
CA ASP A 52 0.53 -6.15 10.61
C ASP A 52 1.73 -6.51 9.72
N LYS A 53 1.55 -6.66 8.41
CA LYS A 53 2.69 -6.79 7.48
C LYS A 53 3.55 -5.54 7.51
N PHE A 54 2.93 -4.36 7.41
CA PHE A 54 3.63 -3.09 7.28
C PHE A 54 4.29 -2.64 8.59
N LYS A 55 3.77 -3.03 9.76
CA LYS A 55 4.42 -2.76 11.06
C LYS A 55 5.83 -3.33 11.18
N HIS A 56 6.17 -4.38 10.42
CA HIS A 56 7.49 -4.99 10.41
C HIS A 56 8.45 -4.36 9.39
N GLU A 57 7.96 -3.43 8.57
CA GLU A 57 8.76 -2.75 7.56
C GLU A 57 9.63 -1.67 8.21
N LYS A 58 10.95 -1.81 8.11
CA LYS A 58 11.92 -0.95 8.81
C LYS A 58 11.85 0.52 8.39
N ARG A 59 11.34 0.78 7.19
CA ARG A 59 11.27 2.13 6.60
C ARG A 59 9.92 2.80 6.81
N ILE A 60 8.96 2.13 7.45
CA ILE A 60 7.67 2.73 7.84
C ILE A 60 7.82 3.31 9.25
N PHE A 61 7.50 4.60 9.40
CA PHE A 61 7.55 5.31 10.68
C PHE A 61 6.21 5.25 11.42
N SER A 62 5.09 5.36 10.70
CA SER A 62 3.76 5.24 11.30
C SER A 62 2.73 4.69 10.32
N ILE A 63 1.71 4.06 10.89
CA ILE A 63 0.54 3.56 10.17
C ILE A 63 -0.69 3.96 10.98
N ASP A 64 -1.51 4.84 10.44
CA ASP A 64 -2.70 5.37 11.10
C ASP A 64 -3.94 5.00 10.29
N TYR A 65 -4.80 4.16 10.87
CA TYR A 65 -6.07 3.77 10.28
C TYR A 65 -7.22 4.64 10.81
N THR A 66 -8.07 5.11 9.91
CA THR A 66 -9.27 5.90 10.23
C THR A 66 -10.51 5.16 9.72
N ALA A 67 -11.23 4.53 10.65
CA ALA A 67 -12.36 3.65 10.34
C ALA A 67 -13.50 4.38 9.63
N GLU A 68 -13.79 5.61 10.04
CA GLU A 68 -14.92 6.41 9.56
C GLU A 68 -14.82 6.70 8.06
N THR A 69 -13.58 6.78 7.55
CA THR A 69 -13.31 7.08 6.13
C THR A 69 -12.70 5.91 5.37
N GLY A 70 -12.45 4.78 6.03
CA GLY A 70 -11.81 3.61 5.44
C GLY A 70 -10.42 3.94 4.89
N SER A 71 -9.65 4.78 5.59
CA SER A 71 -8.35 5.27 5.11
C SER A 71 -7.19 4.76 5.96
N LEU A 72 -6.07 4.48 5.30
CA LEU A 72 -4.81 4.10 5.92
C LEU A 72 -3.75 5.13 5.54
N LEU A 73 -3.23 5.86 6.52
CA LEU A 73 -2.12 6.79 6.34
C LEU A 73 -0.82 6.09 6.71
N ILE A 74 0.14 6.09 5.79
CA ILE A 74 1.46 5.51 6.00
C ILE A 74 2.49 6.63 5.88
N THR A 75 3.28 6.80 6.93
CA THR A 75 4.43 7.70 6.96
C THR A 75 5.70 6.86 6.88
N TYR A 76 6.62 7.20 5.99
CA TYR A 76 7.78 6.36 5.67
C TYR A 76 9.01 7.17 5.25
N ASP A 77 10.17 6.53 5.29
CA ASP A 77 11.42 7.07 4.77
C ASP A 77 11.37 7.20 3.24
N TYR A 78 11.29 8.43 2.73
CA TYR A 78 11.40 8.77 1.31
C TYR A 78 12.83 9.20 0.96
N SER A 79 13.80 8.36 1.28
CA SER A 79 15.14 8.52 0.72
C SER A 79 15.15 8.03 -0.73
N PRO A 80 15.76 8.78 -1.68
CA PRO A 80 15.86 8.37 -3.08
C PRO A 80 16.70 7.09 -3.26
N VAL A 81 17.48 6.70 -2.23
CA VAL A 81 18.21 5.43 -2.22
C VAL A 81 17.23 4.29 -1.92
N ASP A 82 17.13 3.36 -2.88
CA ASP A 82 16.29 2.14 -2.83
C ASP A 82 14.77 2.34 -2.81
N HIS A 83 14.25 3.52 -3.20
CA HIS A 83 12.80 3.78 -3.24
C HIS A 83 12.02 2.77 -4.12
N ILE A 84 12.56 2.40 -5.28
CA ILE A 84 11.92 1.41 -6.17
C ILE A 84 11.84 0.03 -5.50
N LYS A 85 12.92 -0.42 -4.85
CA LYS A 85 12.94 -1.71 -4.15
C LYS A 85 11.95 -1.74 -2.98
N GLN A 86 11.83 -0.62 -2.27
CA GLN A 86 10.84 -0.46 -1.21
C GLN A 86 9.41 -0.61 -1.76
N LEU A 87 9.09 0.09 -2.86
CA LEU A 87 7.79 -0.02 -3.52
C LEU A 87 7.53 -1.45 -4.03
N GLU A 88 8.54 -2.13 -4.59
CA GLU A 88 8.45 -3.54 -4.98
C GLU A 88 8.09 -4.44 -3.80
N ALA A 89 8.81 -4.31 -2.68
CA ALA A 89 8.54 -5.08 -1.47
C ALA A 89 7.13 -4.81 -0.92
N TRP A 90 6.65 -3.57 -0.99
CA TRP A 90 5.29 -3.23 -0.56
C TRP A 90 4.23 -3.86 -1.46
N VAL A 91 4.44 -3.84 -2.78
CA VAL A 91 3.54 -4.51 -3.73
C VAL A 91 3.47 -6.01 -3.44
N GLU A 92 4.61 -6.65 -3.15
CA GLU A 92 4.65 -8.07 -2.78
C GLU A 92 3.93 -8.35 -1.45
N GLN A 93 4.11 -7.49 -0.44
CA GLN A 93 3.39 -7.61 0.82
C GLN A 93 1.88 -7.48 0.65
N ILE A 94 1.41 -6.50 -0.15
CA ILE A 94 -0.02 -6.32 -0.47
C ILE A 94 -0.55 -7.51 -1.28
N GLU A 95 0.25 -8.07 -2.20
CA GLU A 95 -0.14 -9.28 -2.93
C GLU A 95 -0.30 -10.50 -2.04
N SER A 96 0.49 -10.58 -0.96
CA SER A 96 0.50 -11.73 -0.05
C SER A 96 -0.64 -11.74 0.97
N VAL A 97 -1.39 -10.64 1.12
CA VAL A 97 -2.52 -10.55 2.06
C VAL A 97 -3.82 -10.93 1.35
N SER A 98 -4.61 -11.80 1.98
CA SER A 98 -6.02 -11.97 1.61
C SER A 98 -6.82 -10.89 2.30
N LEU A 99 -7.28 -9.89 1.55
CA LEU A 99 -8.14 -8.83 2.08
C LEU A 99 -9.60 -9.21 1.82
N GLU A 100 -10.46 -9.00 2.81
CA GLU A 100 -11.90 -9.24 2.68
C GLU A 100 -12.47 -8.39 1.52
N GLY A 101 -13.11 -9.04 0.54
CA GLY A 101 -13.63 -8.38 -0.66
C GLY A 101 -13.12 -8.98 -1.98
N GLU A 102 -12.19 -9.93 -1.94
CA GLU A 102 -11.81 -10.76 -3.09
C GLU A 102 -13.01 -11.61 -3.54
N ARG A 103 -13.83 -11.09 -4.46
CA ARG A 103 -14.71 -11.95 -5.25
C ARG A 103 -13.83 -12.80 -6.16
N GLN A 104 -13.87 -14.11 -5.94
CA GLN A 104 -13.45 -15.11 -6.92
C GLN A 104 -14.20 -14.93 -8.24
#